data_AF-A0A950S1C0-F1
#
_entry.id   AF-A0A950S1C0-F1
#
_cell.length_a   1.000
_cell.length_b   1.000
_cell.length_c   1.000
_cell.angle_alpha   90.00
_cell.angle_beta   90.00
_cell.angle_gamma   90.00
#
_symmetry.space_group_name_H-M   'P 1'
#
loop_
_entity.id
_entity.type
_entity.pdbx_description
1 polymer ?
#
loop_
_entity_poly.entity_id
_entity_poly.type
_entity_poly.pdbx_seq_one_letter_code
_entity_poly.pdbx_strand_id
1 'polypeptide(L)'
;MRAPVSDQLAAPTDEASTAVPTAATPHASFAPTAAAESSGSGEILNLQHADSYAFDGEQGQLLEVRVLQVAPDLNPQIELLDPSGSVEVPWHLINIFGTVEKRLASSGTYTIRVSGFYSTGRYALTWTLDRFGQLTSGNEVTGAIDQADQVDRYRFEGAQGQVIRARAYRTSGVSLEPRLDLVDPTGATETTVDGYGRPDITLQSKLASSGTYLLAVSGQKTGPYAVSLTLE
;
A
#
# COMPACT_ATOMS: atom_id res chain seq x y z
N MET A 1 -52.50 31.68 -47.68
CA MET A 1 -52.51 30.20 -47.49
C MET A 1 -51.18 29.66 -48.00
N ARG A 2 -50.48 28.88 -47.19
CA ARG A 2 -49.06 28.48 -47.26
C ARG A 2 -48.83 27.23 -48.14
N ALA A 3 -47.69 27.22 -48.88
CA ALA A 3 -46.69 26.13 -49.10
C ALA A 3 -47.14 24.75 -49.70
N PRO A 4 -46.28 23.95 -50.39
CA PRO A 4 -44.83 23.82 -50.10
C PRO A 4 -43.83 23.83 -51.27
N VAL A 5 -42.59 24.18 -50.88
CA VAL A 5 -41.32 24.04 -51.60
C VAL A 5 -40.72 22.70 -51.17
N SER A 6 -40.22 21.92 -52.13
CA SER A 6 -39.50 20.66 -51.87
C SER A 6 -38.12 20.93 -51.27
N ASP A 7 -37.90 20.26 -50.15
CA ASP A 7 -36.70 20.21 -49.34
C ASP A 7 -35.74 19.16 -49.92
N GLN A 8 -34.49 19.52 -50.20
CA GLN A 8 -33.44 18.56 -50.53
C GLN A 8 -32.25 18.82 -49.61
N LEU A 9 -32.25 18.12 -48.46
CA LEU A 9 -31.20 18.12 -47.46
C LEU A 9 -29.86 17.71 -48.08
N ALA A 10 -28.85 18.57 -47.94
CA ALA A 10 -27.45 18.17 -48.01
C ALA A 10 -27.08 17.40 -46.73
N ALA A 11 -26.37 16.28 -46.89
CA ALA A 11 -25.88 15.46 -45.78
C ALA A 11 -24.81 16.22 -44.97
N PRO A 12 -24.76 16.07 -43.63
CA PRO A 12 -23.70 16.67 -42.82
C PRO A 12 -22.40 15.89 -43.00
N THR A 13 -21.32 16.62 -43.25
CA THR A 13 -19.93 16.13 -43.20
C THR A 13 -19.59 15.78 -41.75
N ASP A 14 -19.26 14.51 -41.51
CA ASP A 14 -18.89 13.98 -40.20
C ASP A 14 -17.46 14.44 -39.84
N GLU A 15 -17.35 15.54 -39.07
CA GLU A 15 -16.09 15.90 -38.43
C GLU A 15 -15.85 14.94 -37.27
N ALA A 16 -15.01 13.93 -37.51
CA ALA A 16 -14.51 13.03 -36.48
C ALA A 16 -13.74 13.82 -35.41
N SER A 17 -14.44 14.17 -34.33
CA SER A 17 -13.87 14.71 -33.11
C SER A 17 -13.01 13.64 -32.44
N THR A 18 -11.68 13.72 -32.63
CA THR A 18 -10.72 12.94 -31.85
C THR A 18 -10.66 13.52 -30.45
N ALA A 19 -11.62 13.13 -29.60
CA ALA A 19 -11.51 13.37 -28.16
C ALA A 19 -10.27 12.62 -27.65
N VAL A 20 -9.27 13.38 -27.20
CA VAL A 20 -8.19 12.85 -26.36
C VAL A 20 -8.86 12.26 -25.12
N PRO A 21 -8.60 11.00 -24.73
CA PRO A 21 -9.15 10.47 -23.49
C PRO A 21 -8.51 11.25 -22.33
N THR A 22 -9.29 12.16 -21.74
CA THR A 22 -8.96 12.74 -20.43
C THR A 22 -8.91 11.59 -19.44
N ALA A 23 -7.73 11.28 -18.89
CA ALA A 23 -7.59 10.30 -17.83
C ALA A 23 -8.56 10.69 -16.71
N ALA A 24 -9.57 9.84 -16.45
CA ALA A 24 -10.49 10.05 -15.36
C ALA A 24 -9.68 10.06 -14.05
N THR A 25 -9.68 11.18 -13.34
CA THR A 25 -9.25 11.21 -11.93
C THR A 25 -10.01 10.08 -11.21
N PRO A 26 -9.34 9.14 -10.54
CA PRO A 26 -10.06 8.14 -9.76
C PRO A 26 -10.77 8.85 -8.60
N HIS A 27 -12.09 9.02 -8.73
CA HIS A 27 -12.97 9.68 -7.74
C HIS A 27 -13.47 8.72 -6.65
N ALA A 28 -13.00 7.47 -6.62
CA ALA A 28 -13.44 6.47 -5.67
C ALA A 28 -12.42 6.35 -4.53
N SER A 29 -12.91 6.36 -3.29
CA SER A 29 -12.10 5.99 -2.13
C SER A 29 -12.28 4.50 -1.83
N PHE A 30 -11.19 3.81 -1.51
CA PHE A 30 -11.21 2.39 -1.16
C PHE A 30 -10.02 2.03 -0.26
N ALA A 31 -10.20 0.98 0.55
CA ALA A 31 -9.15 0.51 1.46
C ALA A 31 -8.03 -0.20 0.69
N PRO A 32 -6.80 -0.22 1.22
CA PRO A 32 -5.73 -0.99 0.64
C PRO A 32 -6.17 -2.44 0.52
N THR A 33 -6.25 -2.90 -0.71
CA THR A 33 -6.49 -4.30 -1.02
C THR A 33 -5.20 -4.81 -1.59
N ALA A 34 -4.69 -5.92 -1.07
CA ALA A 34 -3.54 -6.53 -1.69
C ALA A 34 -3.91 -6.97 -3.11
N ALA A 35 -3.10 -6.58 -4.10
CA ALA A 35 -3.13 -7.25 -5.38
C ALA A 35 -2.72 -8.71 -5.12
N ALA A 36 -3.68 -9.63 -5.22
CA ALA A 36 -3.55 -11.07 -4.96
C ALA A 36 -2.44 -11.43 -3.95
N GLU A 37 -2.76 -11.43 -2.65
CA GLU A 37 -1.81 -11.83 -1.61
C GLU A 37 -1.16 -13.16 -1.97
N SER A 38 0.15 -13.13 -2.15
CA SER A 38 0.91 -14.34 -2.41
C SER A 38 1.36 -14.91 -1.07
N SER A 39 1.28 -16.23 -0.95
CA SER A 39 1.62 -16.92 0.29
C SER A 39 2.39 -18.19 0.02
N GLY A 40 3.17 -18.59 1.02
CA GLY A 40 3.91 -19.83 1.07
C GLY A 40 3.95 -20.37 2.49
N SER A 41 4.26 -21.65 2.64
CA SER A 41 4.65 -22.20 3.94
C SER A 41 5.71 -23.26 3.73
N GLY A 42 6.48 -23.53 4.77
CA GLY A 42 7.62 -24.44 4.71
C GLY A 42 8.14 -24.83 6.08
N GLU A 43 9.17 -25.65 6.09
CA GLU A 43 9.85 -26.13 7.29
C GLU A 43 11.36 -26.08 7.11
N ILE A 44 12.03 -25.27 7.94
CA ILE A 44 13.48 -25.21 7.97
C ILE A 44 14.01 -26.42 8.75
N LEU A 45 14.42 -27.44 8.01
CA LEU A 45 14.93 -28.72 8.52
C LEU A 45 16.32 -28.68 9.17
N ASN A 46 17.19 -27.73 8.82
CA ASN A 46 18.55 -27.61 9.37
C ASN A 46 19.15 -26.19 9.18
N LEU A 47 20.30 -25.92 9.80
CA LEU A 47 20.93 -24.58 9.82
C LEU A 47 21.48 -24.09 8.47
N GLN A 48 21.56 -24.94 7.45
CA GLN A 48 21.98 -24.58 6.09
C GLN A 48 20.79 -24.56 5.12
N HIS A 49 19.59 -24.86 5.59
CA HIS A 49 18.40 -24.94 4.77
C HIS A 49 17.79 -23.54 4.58
N ALA A 50 17.62 -23.14 3.32
CA ALA A 50 16.78 -22.03 2.93
C ALA A 50 15.77 -22.46 1.85
N ASP A 51 14.51 -22.15 2.07
CA ASP A 51 13.47 -22.25 1.06
C ASP A 51 13.48 -21.01 0.17
N SER A 52 13.01 -21.13 -1.08
CA SER A 52 13.00 -20.04 -2.06
C SER A 52 11.65 -19.91 -2.74
N TYR A 53 11.18 -18.67 -2.88
CA TYR A 53 9.91 -18.30 -3.49
C TYR A 53 10.15 -17.25 -4.56
N ALA A 54 9.70 -17.51 -5.79
CA ALA A 54 9.83 -16.58 -6.89
C ALA A 54 8.54 -15.77 -7.07
N PHE A 55 8.69 -14.50 -7.45
CA PHE A 55 7.57 -13.63 -7.83
C PHE A 55 8.02 -12.63 -8.88
N ASP A 56 7.11 -12.22 -9.77
CA ASP A 56 7.40 -11.15 -10.74
C ASP A 56 7.08 -9.79 -10.12
N GLY A 57 8.01 -8.85 -10.27
CA GLY A 57 7.88 -7.48 -9.79
C GLY A 57 8.30 -6.46 -10.84
N GLU A 58 7.80 -5.24 -10.69
CA GLU A 58 8.15 -4.08 -11.51
C GLU A 58 8.99 -3.08 -10.70
N GLN A 59 9.92 -2.42 -11.37
CA GLN A 59 10.73 -1.36 -10.77
C GLN A 59 9.85 -0.31 -10.10
N GLY A 60 10.18 0.01 -8.84
CA GLY A 60 9.49 1.03 -8.04
C GLY A 60 8.29 0.52 -7.23
N GLN A 61 7.79 -0.70 -7.51
CA GLN A 61 6.76 -1.31 -6.68
C GLN A 61 7.25 -1.49 -5.24
N LEU A 62 6.35 -1.27 -4.28
CA LEU A 62 6.58 -1.52 -2.88
C LEU A 62 6.24 -2.98 -2.57
N LEU A 63 7.27 -3.76 -2.29
CA LEU A 63 7.17 -5.11 -1.74
C LEU A 63 7.03 -5.03 -0.22
N GLU A 64 6.04 -5.72 0.32
CA GLU A 64 5.89 -6.01 1.75
C GLU A 64 5.99 -7.51 1.95
N VAL A 65 7.01 -7.98 2.68
CA VAL A 65 7.24 -9.41 2.98
C VAL A 65 7.12 -9.65 4.46
N ARG A 66 6.42 -10.73 4.82
CA ARG A 66 6.27 -11.16 6.21
C ARG A 66 6.48 -12.65 6.35
N VAL A 67 7.22 -13.04 7.38
CA VAL A 67 7.41 -14.44 7.76
C VAL A 67 6.99 -14.63 9.21
N LEU A 68 6.06 -15.55 9.41
CA LEU A 68 5.54 -15.95 10.71
C LEU A 68 6.10 -17.32 11.09
N GLN A 69 6.65 -17.43 12.30
CA GLN A 69 6.88 -18.74 12.91
C GLN A 69 5.55 -19.43 13.22
N VAL A 70 5.46 -20.73 12.92
CA VAL A 70 4.26 -21.54 13.18
C VAL A 70 4.50 -22.49 14.35
N ALA A 71 5.59 -23.29 14.32
CA ALA A 71 6.14 -24.08 15.44
C ALA A 71 7.20 -25.11 14.97
N PRO A 72 8.09 -25.57 15.86
CA PRO A 72 8.56 -24.90 17.08
C PRO A 72 9.74 -23.95 16.78
N ASP A 73 9.88 -22.89 17.59
CA ASP A 73 11.01 -21.95 17.77
C ASP A 73 11.88 -21.59 16.55
N LEU A 74 11.25 -21.30 15.40
CA LEU A 74 11.98 -20.70 14.28
C LEU A 74 12.22 -19.21 14.58
N ASN A 75 13.46 -18.76 14.46
CA ASN A 75 13.79 -17.35 14.32
C ASN A 75 14.01 -17.06 12.83
N PRO A 76 12.96 -16.66 12.08
CA PRO A 76 13.06 -16.55 10.64
C PRO A 76 13.93 -15.37 10.24
N GLN A 77 14.72 -15.59 9.20
CA GLN A 77 15.39 -14.53 8.46
C GLN A 77 15.05 -14.63 6.98
N ILE A 78 15.03 -13.47 6.31
CA ILE A 78 14.80 -13.42 4.87
C ILE A 78 15.91 -12.71 4.12
N GLU A 79 16.12 -13.11 2.89
CA GLU A 79 16.94 -12.43 1.90
C GLU A 79 16.09 -12.21 0.64
N LEU A 80 16.26 -11.05 -0.01
CA LEU A 80 15.64 -10.73 -1.29
C LEU A 80 16.73 -10.63 -2.35
N LEU A 81 16.59 -11.43 -3.41
CA LEU A 81 17.42 -11.38 -4.60
C LEU A 81 16.66 -10.71 -5.74
N ASP A 82 17.35 -9.83 -6.46
CA ASP A 82 16.85 -9.23 -7.70
C ASP A 82 16.85 -10.24 -8.88
N PRO A 83 16.30 -9.87 -10.05
CA PRO A 83 16.26 -10.73 -11.22
C PRO A 83 17.62 -11.13 -11.79
N SER A 84 18.70 -10.43 -11.42
CA SER A 84 20.08 -10.81 -11.77
C SER A 84 20.69 -11.82 -10.78
N GLY A 85 20.01 -12.09 -9.66
CA GLY A 85 20.51 -12.88 -8.54
C GLY A 85 21.31 -12.06 -7.52
N SER A 86 21.36 -10.74 -7.64
CA SER A 86 22.06 -9.87 -6.70
C SER A 86 21.20 -9.60 -5.46
N VAL A 87 21.84 -9.44 -4.30
CA VAL A 87 21.14 -9.21 -3.03
C VAL A 87 20.63 -7.78 -2.94
N GLU A 88 19.31 -7.60 -2.91
CA GLU A 88 18.63 -6.31 -2.68
C GLU A 88 18.30 -6.08 -1.20
N VAL A 89 18.01 -7.16 -0.46
CA VAL A 89 17.86 -7.16 1.00
C VAL A 89 18.69 -8.33 1.53
N PRO A 90 19.77 -8.08 2.30
CA PRO A 90 20.55 -9.15 2.90
C PRO A 90 19.74 -9.86 4.01
N TRP A 91 20.21 -11.03 4.44
CA TRP A 91 19.62 -11.77 5.55
C TRP A 91 19.21 -10.87 6.72
N HIS A 92 17.91 -10.74 6.91
CA HIS A 92 17.28 -9.86 7.88
C HIS A 92 16.42 -10.68 8.83
N LEU A 93 16.69 -10.59 10.13
CA LEU A 93 15.91 -11.26 11.16
C LEU A 93 14.53 -10.61 11.30
N ILE A 94 13.50 -11.42 11.14
CA ILE A 94 12.10 -11.00 11.30
C ILE A 94 11.60 -11.55 12.62
N ASN A 95 12.11 -11.03 13.73
CA ASN A 95 11.64 -11.45 15.04
C ASN A 95 10.19 -10.96 15.27
N ILE A 96 9.24 -11.88 15.06
CA ILE A 96 7.84 -11.93 15.54
C ILE A 96 6.87 -10.80 15.15
N PHE A 97 7.33 -9.63 14.68
CA PHE A 97 6.46 -8.55 14.15
C PHE A 97 7.05 -7.81 12.95
N GLY A 98 8.26 -8.16 12.50
CA GLY A 98 8.89 -7.47 11.39
C GLY A 98 8.14 -7.70 10.06
N THR A 99 7.97 -6.62 9.31
CA THR A 99 7.68 -6.67 7.87
C THR A 99 8.92 -6.13 7.18
N VAL A 100 9.38 -6.80 6.14
CA VAL A 100 10.40 -6.23 5.25
C VAL A 100 9.68 -5.46 4.17
N GLU A 101 9.97 -4.16 4.11
CA GLU A 101 9.47 -3.28 3.06
C GLU A 101 10.60 -2.89 2.12
N LYS A 102 10.39 -3.02 0.81
CA LYS A 102 11.39 -2.71 -0.20
C LYS A 102 10.75 -2.14 -1.45
N ARG A 103 11.23 -0.98 -1.91
CA ARG A 103 10.99 -0.54 -3.29
C ARG A 103 11.92 -1.33 -4.22
N LEU A 104 11.33 -2.09 -5.14
CA LEU A 104 12.07 -2.93 -6.08
C LEU A 104 12.94 -2.06 -6.99
N ALA A 105 14.23 -2.39 -7.11
CA ALA A 105 15.17 -1.59 -7.89
C ALA A 105 15.08 -1.84 -9.40
N SER A 106 14.48 -2.96 -9.82
CA SER A 106 14.39 -3.40 -11.22
C SER A 106 13.09 -4.16 -11.48
N SER A 107 12.78 -4.40 -12.75
CA SER A 107 11.66 -5.27 -13.15
C SER A 107 12.16 -6.67 -13.49
N GLY A 108 11.40 -7.69 -13.14
CA GLY A 108 11.67 -9.09 -13.47
C GLY A 108 11.29 -10.04 -12.34
N THR A 109 11.79 -11.28 -12.42
CA THR A 109 11.50 -12.31 -11.42
C THR A 109 12.46 -12.21 -10.23
N TYR A 110 11.92 -11.79 -9.09
CA TYR A 110 12.61 -11.72 -7.80
C TYR A 110 12.56 -13.06 -7.07
N THR A 111 13.49 -13.27 -6.13
CA THR A 111 13.47 -14.44 -5.23
C THR A 111 13.51 -14.01 -3.77
N ILE A 112 12.49 -14.39 -3.00
CA ILE A 112 12.50 -14.35 -1.53
C ILE A 112 13.08 -15.66 -1.04
N ARG A 113 14.08 -15.59 -0.18
CA ARG A 113 14.64 -16.75 0.51
C ARG A 113 14.29 -16.69 1.99
N VAL A 114 13.87 -17.81 2.56
CA VAL A 114 13.53 -17.93 3.98
C VAL A 114 14.45 -18.97 4.62
N SER A 115 15.08 -18.62 5.73
CA SER A 115 15.95 -19.50 6.52
C SER A 115 15.70 -19.29 8.01
N GLY A 116 16.20 -20.19 8.85
CA GLY A 116 16.26 -19.99 10.29
C GLY A 116 17.61 -19.43 10.73
N PHE A 117 17.60 -18.44 11.63
CA PHE A 117 18.80 -17.96 12.28
C PHE A 117 19.12 -18.83 13.48
N TYR A 118 20.13 -19.70 13.33
CA TYR A 118 20.52 -20.70 14.32
C TYR A 118 19.34 -21.54 14.87
N SER A 119 18.29 -21.70 14.05
CA SER A 119 17.02 -22.31 14.43
C SER A 119 16.41 -23.06 13.26
N THR A 120 15.47 -23.94 13.57
CA THR A 120 14.73 -24.79 12.64
C THR A 120 13.27 -24.75 13.04
N GLY A 121 12.36 -24.99 12.10
CA GLY A 121 10.94 -25.02 12.40
C GLY A 121 10.07 -24.59 11.22
N ARG A 122 8.76 -24.67 11.42
CA ARG A 122 7.76 -24.33 10.40
C ARG A 122 7.49 -22.84 10.37
N TYR A 123 7.21 -22.33 9.17
CA TYR A 123 6.82 -20.96 8.95
C TYR A 123 5.69 -20.82 7.93
N ALA A 124 5.04 -19.66 7.98
CA ALA A 124 4.18 -19.15 6.93
C ALA A 124 4.79 -17.84 6.40
N LEU A 125 4.80 -17.68 5.08
CA LEU A 125 5.32 -16.53 4.37
C LEU A 125 4.15 -15.87 3.62
N THR A 126 4.08 -14.56 3.66
CA THR A 126 3.18 -13.76 2.82
C THR A 126 3.96 -12.62 2.19
N TRP A 127 3.65 -12.28 0.95
CA TRP A 127 4.16 -11.07 0.32
C TRP A 127 3.09 -10.41 -0.53
N THR A 128 3.15 -9.09 -0.58
CA THR A 128 2.27 -8.26 -1.40
C THR A 128 3.07 -7.20 -2.13
N LEU A 129 2.58 -6.83 -3.31
CA LEU A 129 3.11 -5.71 -4.09
C LEU A 129 2.05 -4.63 -4.13
N ASP A 130 2.49 -3.39 -3.92
CA ASP A 130 1.67 -2.20 -4.12
C ASP A 130 0.30 -2.25 -3.44
N ARG A 131 0.27 -2.66 -2.16
CA ARG A 131 -0.93 -2.69 -1.33
C ARG A 131 -1.35 -1.27 -0.94
N PHE A 132 -2.00 -0.58 -1.88
CA PHE A 132 -2.45 0.80 -1.73
C PHE A 132 -3.97 0.92 -1.84
N GLY A 133 -4.56 1.76 -0.99
CA GLY A 133 -5.91 2.28 -1.12
C GLY A 133 -5.91 3.65 -1.81
N GLN A 134 -7.10 4.22 -1.97
CA GLN A 134 -7.29 5.58 -2.46
C GLN A 134 -8.15 6.37 -1.48
N LEU A 135 -7.80 7.63 -1.25
CA LEU A 135 -8.64 8.60 -0.55
C LEU A 135 -8.93 9.80 -1.43
N THR A 136 -10.21 10.10 -1.58
CA THR A 136 -10.71 11.35 -2.16
C THR A 136 -11.13 12.28 -1.03
N SER A 137 -10.81 13.58 -1.19
CA SER A 137 -11.21 14.62 -0.23
C SER A 137 -12.72 14.58 0.07
N GLY A 138 -13.07 14.58 1.36
CA GLY A 138 -14.44 14.53 1.86
C GLY A 138 -15.02 13.13 2.06
N ASN A 139 -14.33 12.08 1.62
CA ASN A 139 -14.79 10.71 1.75
C ASN A 139 -14.10 9.98 2.91
N GLU A 140 -14.82 9.02 3.48
CA GLU A 140 -14.32 8.11 4.50
C GLU A 140 -14.18 6.69 3.95
N VAL A 141 -13.15 5.99 4.41
CA VAL A 141 -12.90 4.57 4.12
C VAL A 141 -12.69 3.82 5.41
N THR A 142 -13.26 2.62 5.50
CA THR A 142 -12.98 1.67 6.58
C THR A 142 -11.93 0.66 6.16
N GLY A 143 -10.99 0.35 7.06
CA GLY A 143 -9.98 -0.69 6.89
C GLY A 143 -9.72 -1.44 8.20
N ALA A 144 -8.72 -2.32 8.21
CA ALA A 144 -8.30 -3.03 9.41
C ALA A 144 -6.78 -3.20 9.46
N ILE A 145 -6.23 -2.93 10.64
CA ILE A 145 -4.87 -3.35 11.00
C ILE A 145 -5.00 -4.77 11.53
N ASP A 146 -4.75 -5.76 10.69
CA ASP A 146 -4.92 -7.17 11.03
C ASP A 146 -3.73 -7.71 11.83
N GLN A 147 -2.59 -7.03 11.77
CA GLN A 147 -1.36 -7.38 12.46
C GLN A 147 -0.72 -6.13 13.08
N ALA A 148 -0.09 -6.29 14.25
CA ALA A 148 0.66 -5.21 14.87
C ALA A 148 1.72 -4.68 13.89
N ASP A 149 1.85 -3.36 13.82
CA ASP A 149 2.78 -2.63 12.96
C ASP A 149 2.53 -2.79 11.44
N GLN A 150 1.40 -3.38 11.04
CA GLN A 150 0.93 -3.28 9.65
C GLN A 150 0.67 -1.81 9.29
N VAL A 151 1.02 -1.45 8.06
CA VAL A 151 0.85 -0.09 7.53
C VAL A 151 -0.06 -0.13 6.31
N ASP A 152 -1.23 0.49 6.42
CA ASP A 152 -2.20 0.66 5.35
C ASP A 152 -1.98 2.02 4.67
N ARG A 153 -1.69 2.02 3.36
CA ARG A 153 -1.28 3.23 2.63
C ARG A 153 -2.35 3.70 1.66
N TYR A 154 -2.73 4.96 1.72
CA TYR A 154 -3.75 5.56 0.87
C TYR A 154 -3.16 6.64 -0.02
N ARG A 155 -3.34 6.50 -1.33
CA ARG A 155 -2.98 7.54 -2.29
C ARG A 155 -4.03 8.63 -2.36
N PHE A 156 -3.57 9.87 -2.49
CA PHE A 156 -4.41 11.02 -2.83
C PHE A 156 -3.58 12.07 -3.57
N GLU A 157 -4.22 12.87 -4.42
CA GLU A 157 -3.57 13.99 -5.09
C GLU A 157 -3.66 15.24 -4.23
N GLY A 158 -2.52 15.92 -4.05
CA GLY A 158 -2.42 17.17 -3.31
C GLY A 158 -1.70 18.24 -4.13
N ALA A 159 -2.07 19.50 -3.92
CA ALA A 159 -1.38 20.65 -4.47
C ALA A 159 -0.60 21.38 -3.37
N GLN A 160 0.58 21.87 -3.72
CA GLN A 160 1.42 22.65 -2.83
C GLN A 160 0.63 23.79 -2.19
N GLY A 161 0.73 23.88 -0.86
CA GLY A 161 0.10 24.92 -0.08
C GLY A 161 -1.35 24.66 0.33
N GLN A 162 -1.99 23.59 -0.16
CA GLN A 162 -3.26 23.12 0.40
C GLN A 162 -3.08 22.68 1.86
N VAL A 163 -4.14 22.85 2.65
CA VAL A 163 -4.21 22.33 4.01
C VAL A 163 -4.92 20.99 3.97
N ILE A 164 -4.20 19.93 4.34
CA ILE A 164 -4.81 18.63 4.61
C ILE A 164 -5.30 18.57 6.05
N ARG A 165 -6.50 18.03 6.24
CA ARG A 165 -6.97 17.51 7.54
C ARG A 165 -7.35 16.05 7.37
N ALA A 166 -6.54 15.16 7.90
CA ALA A 166 -6.79 13.73 7.91
C ALA A 166 -7.20 13.28 9.30
N ARG A 167 -8.23 12.42 9.40
CA ARG A 167 -8.69 11.85 10.66
C ARG A 167 -8.68 10.33 10.54
N ALA A 168 -8.18 9.66 11.57
CA ALA A 168 -8.28 8.22 11.70
C ALA A 168 -8.79 7.84 13.09
N TYR A 169 -9.72 6.89 13.15
CA TYR A 169 -10.26 6.40 14.41
C TYR A 169 -10.60 4.92 14.33
N ARG A 170 -10.47 4.21 15.46
CA ARG A 170 -10.89 2.81 15.56
C ARG A 170 -12.41 2.73 15.55
N THR A 171 -12.97 1.85 14.73
CA THR A 171 -14.43 1.69 14.60
C THR A 171 -14.98 0.65 15.58
N SER A 172 -14.13 -0.26 16.05
CA SER A 172 -14.40 -1.17 17.17
C SER A 172 -13.08 -1.73 17.73
N GLY A 173 -13.17 -2.58 18.76
CA GLY A 173 -12.00 -3.13 19.46
C GLY A 173 -11.42 -2.17 20.51
N VAL A 174 -10.76 -2.74 21.53
CA VAL A 174 -10.27 -1.97 22.68
C VAL A 174 -8.80 -1.57 22.56
N SER A 175 -8.09 -2.11 21.56
CA SER A 175 -6.62 -2.08 21.51
C SER A 175 -6.02 -1.19 20.43
N LEU A 176 -6.64 -1.03 19.24
CA LEU A 176 -6.01 -0.22 18.19
C LEU A 176 -5.80 1.22 18.69
N GLU A 177 -4.56 1.67 18.55
CA GLU A 177 -4.09 3.03 18.78
C GLU A 177 -3.54 3.52 17.44
N PRO A 178 -4.36 4.24 16.65
CA PRO A 178 -3.96 4.62 15.31
C PRO A 178 -2.78 5.60 15.34
N ARG A 179 -1.96 5.49 14.31
CA ARG A 179 -0.92 6.44 13.93
C ARG A 179 -1.18 6.86 12.48
N LEU A 180 -0.97 8.13 12.20
CA LEU A 180 -1.00 8.70 10.85
C LEU A 180 0.37 9.24 10.47
N ASP A 181 0.85 8.85 9.30
CA ASP A 181 2.00 9.47 8.64
C ASP A 181 1.56 10.07 7.30
N LEU A 182 1.89 11.34 7.09
CA LEU A 182 1.77 12.01 5.81
C LEU A 182 3.10 11.92 5.09
N VAL A 183 3.12 11.29 3.92
CA VAL A 183 4.31 11.07 3.11
C VAL A 183 4.15 11.80 1.78
N ASP A 184 5.16 12.59 1.42
CA ASP A 184 5.18 13.40 0.21
C ASP A 184 5.40 12.57 -1.08
N PRO A 185 5.25 13.18 -2.26
CA PRO A 185 5.48 12.50 -3.55
C PRO A 185 6.92 12.00 -3.77
N THR A 186 7.89 12.47 -3.00
CA THR A 186 9.27 11.97 -3.02
C THR A 186 9.47 10.73 -2.15
N GLY A 187 8.49 10.43 -1.29
CA GLY A 187 8.53 9.34 -0.31
C GLY A 187 9.03 9.76 1.07
N ALA A 188 9.23 11.04 1.33
CA ALA A 188 9.65 11.54 2.64
C ALA A 188 8.43 11.81 3.54
N THR A 189 8.52 11.46 4.83
CA THR A 189 7.49 11.79 5.81
C THR A 189 7.49 13.28 6.12
N GLU A 190 6.41 13.99 5.78
CA GLU A 190 6.23 15.41 6.12
C GLU A 190 5.77 15.59 7.57
N THR A 191 4.90 14.71 8.07
CA THR A 191 4.29 14.85 9.40
C THR A 191 3.81 13.50 9.91
N THR A 192 3.89 13.32 11.22
CA THR A 192 3.36 12.15 11.94
C THR A 192 2.46 12.61 13.08
N VAL A 193 1.37 11.89 13.31
CA VAL A 193 0.54 12.00 14.51
C VAL A 193 0.33 10.60 15.09
N ASP A 194 0.73 10.42 16.35
CA ASP A 194 0.53 9.20 17.11
C ASP A 194 -0.67 9.33 18.07
N GLY A 195 -1.45 8.26 18.20
CA GLY A 195 -2.59 8.20 19.12
C GLY A 195 -2.22 8.22 20.60
N TYR A 196 -1.08 7.62 20.99
CA TYR A 196 -0.66 7.47 22.39
C TYR A 196 -1.83 7.03 23.31
N GLY A 197 -2.50 5.91 22.98
CA GLY A 197 -3.68 5.43 23.72
C GLY A 197 -5.02 6.06 23.30
N ARG A 198 -5.04 7.07 22.42
CA ARG A 198 -6.28 7.65 21.91
C ARG A 198 -6.88 6.80 20.79
N PRO A 199 -8.20 6.62 20.77
CA PRO A 199 -8.89 5.86 19.73
C PRO A 199 -9.11 6.65 18.43
N ASP A 200 -8.82 7.95 18.44
CA ASP A 200 -9.17 8.92 17.39
C ASP A 200 -8.10 10.01 17.37
N ILE A 201 -7.56 10.26 16.17
CA ILE A 201 -6.51 11.24 15.92
C ILE A 201 -6.81 12.06 14.68
N THR A 202 -6.27 13.28 14.66
CA THR A 202 -6.33 14.17 13.51
C THR A 202 -4.94 14.71 13.20
N LEU A 203 -4.53 14.57 11.95
CA LEU A 203 -3.35 15.18 11.36
C LEU A 203 -3.80 16.40 10.55
N GLN A 204 -3.18 17.54 10.80
CA GLN A 204 -3.34 18.74 9.98
C GLN A 204 -1.97 19.25 9.54
N SER A 205 -1.79 19.44 8.24
CA SER A 205 -0.54 19.96 7.68
C SER A 205 -0.79 20.80 6.43
N LYS A 206 0.17 21.63 6.06
CA LYS A 206 0.18 22.35 4.78
C LYS A 206 1.13 21.60 3.83
N LEU A 207 0.62 21.15 2.69
CA LEU A 207 1.38 20.31 1.76
C LEU A 207 2.59 21.07 1.20
N ALA A 208 3.78 20.47 1.29
CA ALA A 208 5.02 21.13 0.87
C ALA A 208 5.22 21.12 -0.66
N SER A 209 4.56 20.21 -1.37
CA SER A 209 4.69 20.00 -2.81
C SER A 209 3.37 19.60 -3.46
N SER A 210 3.33 19.58 -4.80
CA SER A 210 2.20 19.04 -5.55
C SER A 210 2.52 17.63 -6.05
N GLY A 211 1.52 16.75 -6.06
CA GLY A 211 1.62 15.40 -6.62
C GLY A 211 0.85 14.36 -5.81
N THR A 212 1.18 13.09 -6.05
CA THR A 212 0.59 11.95 -5.35
C THR A 212 1.22 11.79 -3.97
N TYR A 213 0.44 12.06 -2.93
CA TYR A 213 0.80 11.83 -1.54
C TYR A 213 0.37 10.44 -1.08
N LEU A 214 0.98 9.95 0.00
CA LEU A 214 0.50 8.81 0.77
C LEU A 214 0.08 9.27 2.17
N LEU A 215 -1.14 8.91 2.56
CA LEU A 215 -1.54 8.89 3.97
C LEU A 215 -1.41 7.46 4.46
N ALA A 216 -0.50 7.20 5.39
CA ALA A 216 -0.30 5.89 5.99
C ALA A 216 -1.02 5.82 7.33
N VAL A 217 -1.81 4.76 7.53
CA VAL A 217 -2.46 4.39 8.79
C VAL A 217 -1.74 3.17 9.34
N SER A 218 -1.32 3.23 10.60
CA SER A 218 -0.68 2.09 11.27
C SER A 218 -1.08 2.03 12.74
N GLY A 219 -0.64 0.98 13.45
CA GLY A 219 -0.81 0.88 14.89
C GLY A 219 -0.06 -0.31 15.49
N GLN A 220 0.42 -0.16 16.73
CA GLN A 220 1.12 -1.24 17.46
C GLN A 220 0.20 -2.40 17.88
N LYS A 221 -1.11 -2.24 17.70
CA LYS A 221 -2.12 -3.25 18.02
C LYS A 221 -3.09 -3.36 16.85
N THR A 222 -3.78 -4.47 16.80
CA THR A 222 -4.74 -4.77 15.73
C THR A 222 -6.11 -4.18 16.00
N GLY A 223 -6.88 -3.98 14.93
CA GLY A 223 -8.28 -3.60 15.00
C GLY A 223 -8.78 -2.90 13.72
N PRO A 224 -10.11 -2.82 13.55
CA PRO A 224 -10.70 -2.08 12.46
C PRO A 224 -10.67 -0.57 12.72
N TYR A 225 -10.53 0.22 11.65
CA TYR A 225 -10.50 1.67 11.69
C TYR A 225 -11.29 2.29 10.54
N ALA A 226 -11.53 3.59 10.66
CA ALA A 226 -11.99 4.46 9.59
C ALA A 226 -10.98 5.59 9.42
N VAL A 227 -10.77 6.01 8.17
CA VAL A 227 -9.89 7.11 7.79
C VAL A 227 -10.56 8.00 6.76
N SER A 228 -10.41 9.31 6.91
CA SER A 228 -10.88 10.31 5.96
C SER A 228 -9.87 11.45 5.85
N LEU A 229 -9.97 12.23 4.77
CA LEU A 229 -9.22 13.47 4.61
C LEU A 229 -10.08 14.57 3.98
N THR A 230 -9.75 15.82 4.27
CA THR A 230 -10.17 16.98 3.48
C THR A 230 -8.96 17.78 3.03
N LEU A 231 -9.07 18.43 1.87
CA LEU A 231 -8.09 19.34 1.29
C LEU A 231 -8.74 20.69 1.06
N GLU A 232 -8.11 21.76 1.56
CA GLU A 232 -8.56 23.16 1.47
C GLU A 232 -7.48 24.08 0.90
#